data_AF-C0B967-F1
#
_entry.id   AF-C0B967-F1
#
_cell.length_a   1.000
_cell.length_b   1.000
_cell.length_c   1.000
_cell.angle_alpha   90.00
_cell.angle_beta   90.00
_cell.angle_gamma   90.00
#
_symmetry.space_group_name_H-M   'P 1'
#
loop_
_entity.id
_entity.type
_entity.pdbx_description
1 polymer ?
#
loop_
_entity_poly.entity_id
_entity_poly.type
_entity_poly.pdbx_seq_one_letter_code
_entity_poly.pdbx_strand_id
1 'polypeptide(L)'
;MARELEEMIDMARKAAGEMGLYPYYLYRQKNIAGNFENVGYAKVDKAGIYNILIMEEKQSIVAAGAGASTKVVLPYEIPAPGSKNGRMTNLIRIENVRDVGEYISRIDEMIERKGEWLWH
;
A
#
# COMPACT_ATOMS: atom_id res chain seq x y z
N MET A 1 17.22 -25.27 -6.58
CA MET A 1 17.00 -23.81 -6.43
C MET A 1 15.65 -23.39 -7.01
N ALA A 2 15.50 -23.12 -8.33
CA ALA A 2 14.22 -22.64 -8.87
C ALA A 2 13.08 -23.68 -8.81
N ARG A 3 13.37 -24.93 -9.21
CA ARG A 3 12.39 -26.03 -9.18
C ARG A 3 11.93 -26.42 -7.78
N GLU A 4 12.84 -26.47 -6.81
CA GLU A 4 12.50 -26.72 -5.40
C GLU A 4 11.58 -25.64 -4.84
N LEU A 5 11.81 -24.37 -5.21
CA LEU A 5 10.98 -23.25 -4.78
C LEU A 5 9.57 -23.31 -5.41
N GLU A 6 9.45 -23.70 -6.68
CA GLU A 6 8.15 -23.95 -7.32
C GLU A 6 7.39 -25.08 -6.63
N GLU A 7 8.07 -26.18 -6.31
CA GLU A 7 7.49 -27.32 -5.59
C GLU A 7 7.01 -26.90 -4.19
N MET A 8 7.80 -26.11 -3.45
CA MET A 8 7.39 -25.56 -2.15
C MET A 8 6.16 -24.65 -2.25
N ILE A 9 6.08 -23.80 -3.26
CA ILE A 9 4.94 -22.90 -3.48
C ILE A 9 3.69 -23.71 -3.84
N ASP A 10 3.81 -24.73 -4.67
CA ASP A 10 2.68 -25.60 -5.02
C ASP A 10 2.18 -26.41 -3.81
N MET A 11 3.09 -26.91 -2.97
CA MET A 11 2.73 -27.55 -1.70
C MET A 11 1.97 -26.59 -0.77
N ALA A 12 2.44 -25.35 -0.62
CA ALA A 12 1.76 -24.34 0.20
C ALA A 12 0.36 -24.01 -0.34
N ARG A 13 0.22 -23.88 -1.67
CA ARG A 13 -1.08 -23.65 -2.33
C ARG A 13 -2.06 -24.80 -2.08
N LYS A 14 -1.60 -26.05 -2.23
CA LYS A 14 -2.42 -27.25 -1.97
C LYS A 14 -2.89 -27.31 -0.52
N ALA A 15 -1.97 -27.13 0.42
CA ALA A 15 -2.31 -27.10 1.86
C ALA A 15 -3.32 -25.99 2.19
N ALA A 16 -3.16 -24.80 1.61
CA ALA A 16 -4.14 -23.72 1.78
C ALA A 16 -5.53 -24.11 1.25
N GLY A 17 -5.60 -24.75 0.08
CA GLY A 17 -6.85 -25.27 -0.47
C GLY A 17 -7.53 -26.32 0.41
N GLU A 18 -6.76 -27.25 0.97
CA GLU A 18 -7.24 -28.26 1.94
C GLU A 18 -7.81 -27.62 3.21
N MET A 19 -7.29 -26.46 3.62
CA MET A 19 -7.82 -25.66 4.73
C MET A 19 -9.04 -24.80 4.36
N GLY A 20 -9.51 -24.86 3.11
CA GLY A 20 -10.59 -24.02 2.57
C GLY A 20 -10.20 -22.55 2.42
N LEU A 21 -8.91 -22.27 2.23
CA LEU A 21 -8.38 -20.94 2.01
C LEU A 21 -8.12 -20.73 0.51
N TYR A 22 -8.57 -19.60 -0.01
CA TYR A 22 -8.44 -19.23 -1.41
C TYR A 22 -7.63 -17.95 -1.57
N PRO A 23 -6.83 -17.82 -2.64
CA PRO A 23 -6.05 -16.63 -2.88
C PRO A 23 -6.98 -15.43 -3.09
N TYR A 24 -6.70 -14.31 -2.41
CA TYR A 24 -7.53 -13.10 -2.51
C TYR A 24 -6.74 -11.80 -2.69
N TYR A 25 -5.43 -11.82 -2.50
CA TYR A 25 -4.57 -10.72 -2.92
C TYR A 25 -3.20 -11.18 -3.38
N LEU A 26 -2.56 -10.30 -4.13
CA LEU A 26 -1.21 -10.45 -4.62
C LEU A 26 -0.44 -9.14 -4.44
N TYR A 27 0.73 -9.21 -3.82
CA TYR A 27 1.69 -8.10 -3.85
C TYR A 27 3.07 -8.58 -4.32
N ARG A 28 3.77 -7.73 -5.08
CA ARG A 28 5.12 -8.01 -5.56
C ARG A 28 6.15 -7.27 -4.72
N GLN A 29 7.00 -8.04 -4.06
CA GLN A 29 8.14 -7.49 -3.33
C GLN A 29 9.36 -7.35 -4.27
N LYS A 30 10.04 -6.21 -4.23
CA LYS A 30 11.33 -6.05 -4.93
C LYS A 30 12.36 -7.00 -4.31
N ASN A 31 13.13 -7.67 -5.17
CA ASN A 31 14.21 -8.60 -4.80
C ASN A 31 13.75 -9.91 -4.12
N ILE A 32 12.61 -10.46 -4.54
CA ILE A 32 12.22 -11.81 -4.14
C ILE A 32 12.98 -12.86 -4.95
N ALA A 33 13.48 -13.90 -4.29
CA ALA A 33 14.13 -15.03 -4.96
C ALA A 33 13.17 -15.64 -5.99
N GLY A 34 13.61 -15.80 -7.24
CA GLY A 34 12.81 -16.43 -8.31
C GLY A 34 11.65 -15.58 -8.87
N ASN A 35 11.54 -14.29 -8.50
CA ASN A 35 10.46 -13.40 -8.98
C ASN A 35 9.03 -13.92 -8.66
N PHE A 36 8.91 -14.71 -7.60
CA PHE A 36 7.64 -15.24 -7.13
C PHE A 36 6.77 -14.16 -6.48
N GLU A 37 5.57 -14.57 -6.12
CA GLU A 37 4.45 -13.70 -5.79
C GLU A 37 4.07 -13.86 -4.32
N ASN A 38 3.87 -12.76 -3.59
CA ASN A 38 3.34 -12.81 -2.23
C ASN A 38 1.82 -12.86 -2.30
N VAL A 39 1.28 -14.08 -2.25
CA VAL A 39 -0.16 -14.36 -2.34
C VAL A 39 -0.72 -14.54 -0.94
N GLY A 40 -1.73 -13.75 -0.59
CA GLY A 40 -2.50 -13.98 0.61
C GLY A 40 -3.73 -14.84 0.37
N TYR A 41 -4.02 -15.70 1.34
CA TYR A 41 -5.15 -16.62 1.31
C TYR A 41 -6.15 -16.29 2.42
N ALA A 42 -7.44 -16.46 2.14
CA ALA A 42 -8.51 -16.29 3.11
C ALA A 42 -9.66 -17.27 2.87
N LYS A 43 -10.45 -17.53 3.91
CA LYS A 43 -11.74 -18.23 3.74
C LYS A 43 -12.73 -17.30 3.04
N VAL A 44 -13.80 -17.90 2.50
CA VAL A 44 -14.96 -17.16 2.01
C VAL A 44 -15.42 -16.16 3.08
N ASP A 45 -15.69 -14.93 2.65
CA ASP A 45 -16.11 -13.80 3.50
C ASP A 45 -15.14 -13.40 4.62
N LYS A 46 -13.87 -13.85 4.55
CA LYS A 46 -12.79 -13.46 5.46
C LYS A 46 -11.66 -12.72 4.76
N ALA A 47 -11.83 -12.36 3.49
CA ALA A 47 -10.89 -11.50 2.78
C ALA A 47 -10.82 -10.13 3.49
N GLY A 48 -9.59 -9.67 3.72
CA GLY A 48 -9.37 -8.33 4.29
C GLY A 48 -9.72 -7.26 3.27
N ILE A 49 -10.92 -6.68 3.37
CA ILE A 49 -11.39 -5.60 2.47
C ILE A 49 -10.38 -4.43 2.45
N TYR A 50 -9.82 -4.09 3.61
CA TYR A 50 -8.79 -3.05 3.69
C TYR A 50 -7.62 -3.31 2.73
N ASN A 51 -7.08 -4.54 2.71
CA ASN A 51 -5.96 -4.90 1.83
C ASN A 51 -6.34 -4.67 0.36
N ILE A 52 -7.53 -5.08 -0.04
CA ILE A 52 -8.05 -4.91 -1.40
C ILE A 52 -8.12 -3.41 -1.73
N LEU A 53 -8.76 -2.61 -0.88
CA LEU A 53 -8.99 -1.20 -1.14
C LEU A 53 -7.69 -0.37 -1.23
N ILE A 54 -6.69 -0.69 -0.41
CA ILE A 54 -5.40 0.04 -0.46
C ILE A 54 -4.59 -0.32 -1.71
N MET A 55 -4.64 -1.57 -2.17
CA MET A 55 -3.92 -2.03 -3.38
C MET A 55 -4.58 -1.53 -4.65
N GLU A 56 -5.91 -1.52 -4.70
CA GLU A 56 -6.71 -0.93 -5.79
C GLU A 56 -6.71 0.61 -5.77
N GLU A 57 -5.99 1.21 -4.81
CA GLU A 57 -5.87 2.65 -4.63
C GLU A 57 -7.24 3.35 -4.53
N LYS A 58 -8.21 2.68 -3.88
CA LYS A 58 -9.57 3.17 -3.66
C LYS A 58 -9.79 3.82 -2.29
N GLN A 59 -8.79 3.73 -1.40
CA GLN A 59 -8.87 4.22 -0.03
C GLN A 59 -7.73 5.18 0.28
N SER A 60 -8.08 6.36 0.77
CA SER A 60 -7.13 7.28 1.37
C SER A 60 -6.65 6.76 2.73
N ILE A 61 -5.36 6.93 3.02
CA ILE A 61 -4.69 6.52 4.24
C ILE A 61 -4.13 7.78 4.91
N VAL A 62 -4.64 8.11 6.10
CA VAL A 62 -4.12 9.19 6.93
C VAL A 62 -3.11 8.61 7.91
N ALA A 63 -1.89 9.16 7.91
CA ALA A 63 -0.81 8.64 8.73
C ALA A 63 -0.33 9.68 9.76
N ALA A 64 -0.12 9.22 10.99
CA ALA A 64 0.44 9.98 12.10
C ALA A 64 1.80 9.42 12.51
N GLY A 65 2.65 10.25 13.11
CA GLY A 65 4.00 9.89 13.54
C GLY A 65 5.11 10.37 12.59
N ALA A 66 6.31 10.51 13.16
CA ALA A 66 7.50 10.90 12.42
C ALA A 66 7.82 9.88 11.30
N GLY A 67 8.14 10.38 10.12
CA GLY A 67 8.46 9.58 8.93
C GLY A 67 7.25 8.88 8.28
N ALA A 68 6.05 9.06 8.81
CA ALA A 68 4.84 8.49 8.24
C ALA A 68 4.40 9.23 6.97
N SER A 69 3.72 8.52 6.07
CA SER A 69 3.24 9.07 4.79
C SER A 69 1.73 8.90 4.67
N THR A 70 1.03 10.01 4.46
CA THR A 70 -0.40 10.04 4.12
C THR A 70 -0.55 9.85 2.61
N LYS A 71 -1.46 8.97 2.18
CA LYS A 71 -1.84 8.77 0.78
C LYS A 71 -3.28 9.23 0.60
N VAL A 72 -3.51 10.23 -0.24
CA VAL A 72 -4.84 10.71 -0.58
C VAL A 72 -5.19 10.24 -1.98
N VAL A 73 -6.36 9.63 -2.13
CA VAL A 73 -6.97 9.24 -3.40
C VAL A 73 -7.98 10.33 -3.79
N LEU A 74 -7.75 10.98 -4.92
CA LEU A 74 -8.60 12.02 -5.46
C LEU A 74 -9.65 11.43 -6.42
N PRO A 75 -10.85 12.02 -6.50
CA PRO A 75 -11.88 11.59 -7.46
C PRO A 75 -11.59 12.06 -8.90
N TYR A 76 -10.57 12.90 -9.10
CA TYR A 76 -10.13 13.43 -10.39
C TYR A 76 -8.59 13.40 -10.49
N GLU A 77 -8.09 13.48 -11.72
CA GLU A 77 -6.65 13.57 -11.97
C GLU A 77 -6.16 15.01 -11.93
N ILE A 78 -4.94 15.18 -11.42
CA ILE A 78 -4.18 16.44 -11.41
C ILE A 78 -2.79 16.20 -12.00
N PRO A 79 -2.07 17.25 -12.46
CA PRO A 79 -0.66 17.12 -12.79
C PRO A 79 0.12 16.61 -11.57
N ALA A 80 0.86 15.52 -11.74
CA ALA A 80 1.62 14.93 -10.67
C ALA A 80 2.64 15.96 -10.13
N PRO A 81 2.62 16.26 -8.82
CA PRO A 81 3.56 17.21 -8.23
C PRO A 81 5.01 16.84 -8.57
N GLY A 82 5.77 17.79 -9.11
CA GLY A 82 7.16 17.57 -9.52
C GLY A 82 7.37 16.82 -10.84
N SER A 83 6.31 16.47 -11.57
CA SER A 83 6.45 15.85 -12.90
C SER A 83 6.90 16.85 -13.96
N LYS A 84 8.08 16.63 -14.53
CA LYS A 84 8.62 17.42 -15.66
C LYS A 84 7.90 17.17 -16.98
N ASN A 85 7.19 16.04 -17.10
CA ASN A 85 6.58 15.59 -18.36
C ASN A 85 5.05 15.73 -18.35
N GLY A 86 4.48 16.49 -17.40
CA GLY A 86 3.03 16.66 -17.29
C GLY A 86 2.23 15.38 -17.01
N ARG A 87 2.85 14.34 -16.45
CA ARG A 87 2.15 13.11 -16.04
C ARG A 87 1.00 13.47 -15.10
N MET A 88 -0.18 12.93 -15.37
CA MET A 88 -1.36 13.06 -14.52
C MET A 88 -1.38 11.96 -13.45
N THR A 89 -2.02 12.26 -12.31
CA THR A 89 -2.26 11.30 -11.23
C THR A 89 -3.49 11.70 -10.42
N ASN A 90 -4.18 10.74 -9.86
CA ASN A 90 -5.22 10.97 -8.85
C ASN A 90 -4.70 10.70 -7.42
N LEU A 91 -3.37 10.61 -7.22
CA LEU A 91 -2.78 10.27 -5.93
C LEU A 91 -1.87 11.38 -5.42
N ILE A 92 -2.08 11.75 -4.16
CA ILE A 92 -1.20 12.65 -3.44
C ILE A 92 -0.56 11.93 -2.27
N ARG A 93 0.74 12.18 -2.07
CA ARG A 93 1.50 11.69 -0.92
C ARG A 93 2.00 12.88 -0.11
N ILE A 94 1.69 12.89 1.17
CA ILE A 94 2.15 13.90 2.12
C ILE A 94 2.99 13.19 3.18
N GLU A 95 4.29 13.48 3.19
CA GLU A 95 5.24 12.90 4.14
C GLU A 95 5.41 13.79 5.36
N ASN A 96 5.33 13.21 6.55
CA ASN A 96 5.78 13.85 7.78
C ASN A 96 7.31 13.91 7.80
N VAL A 97 7.85 14.89 8.52
CA VAL A 97 9.28 14.92 8.83
C VAL A 97 9.72 13.64 9.55
N ARG A 98 10.93 13.18 9.28
CA ARG A 98 11.45 11.90 9.80
C ARG A 98 11.99 12.02 11.22
N ASP A 99 12.55 13.16 11.56
CA ASP A 99 13.06 13.41 12.90
C ASP A 99 11.91 13.59 13.88
N VAL A 100 12.04 12.98 15.06
CA VAL A 100 11.00 12.99 16.09
C VAL A 100 10.87 14.37 16.73
N GLY A 101 11.99 15.06 16.98
CA GLY A 101 11.99 16.40 17.55
C GLY A 101 11.36 17.42 16.60
N GLU A 102 11.69 17.35 15.30
CA GLU A 102 11.02 18.15 14.28
C GLU A 102 9.54 17.83 14.17
N TYR A 103 9.16 16.55 14.23
CA TYR A 103 7.75 16.15 14.15
C TYR A 103 6.91 16.74 15.28
N ILE A 104 7.44 16.71 16.50
CA ILE A 104 6.78 17.27 17.69
C ILE A 104 6.71 18.80 17.59
N SER A 105 7.82 19.46 17.24
CA SER A 105 7.88 20.93 17.18
C SER A 105 7.11 21.54 16.02
N ARG A 106 6.87 20.78 14.94
CA ARG A 106 6.20 21.23 13.71
C ARG A 106 4.90 20.47 13.45
N ILE A 107 4.25 19.95 14.50
CA ILE A 107 3.06 19.11 14.35
C ILE A 107 1.93 19.82 13.60
N ASP A 108 1.73 21.11 13.85
CA ASP A 108 0.70 21.92 13.21
C ASP A 108 0.93 22.03 11.69
N GLU A 109 2.18 22.28 11.28
CA GLU A 109 2.56 22.25 9.86
C GLU A 109 2.26 20.88 9.22
N MET A 110 2.54 19.78 9.92
CA MET A 110 2.25 18.43 9.39
C MET A 110 0.75 18.17 9.25
N ILE A 111 -0.08 18.79 10.10
CA ILE A 111 -1.54 18.72 10.04
C ILE A 111 -2.05 19.58 8.87
N GLU A 112 -1.62 20.84 8.78
CA GLU A 112 -2.04 21.79 7.73
C GLU A 112 -1.73 21.26 6.33
N ARG A 113 -0.53 20.73 6.11
CA ARG A 113 -0.12 20.11 4.83
C ARG A 113 -1.04 18.96 4.39
N LYS A 114 -1.68 18.26 5.33
CA LYS A 114 -2.70 17.23 5.01
C LYS A 114 -4.07 17.85 4.81
N GLY A 115 -4.40 18.86 5.62
CA GLY A 115 -5.64 19.62 5.53
C GLY A 115 -5.88 20.22 4.15
N GLU A 116 -4.83 20.73 3.50
CA GLU A 116 -4.87 21.22 2.10
C GLU A 116 -5.54 20.26 1.11
N TRP A 117 -5.49 18.95 1.37
CA TRP A 117 -6.03 17.91 0.49
C TRP A 117 -7.25 17.19 1.06
N LEU A 118 -7.46 17.24 2.37
CA LEU A 118 -8.48 16.43 3.07
C LEU A 118 -9.74 17.22 3.49
N TRP A 119 -9.69 18.56 3.55
CA TRP A 119 -10.78 19.38 4.12
C TRP A 119 -11.79 19.93 3.10
N HIS A 120 -11.91 19.29 1.92
CA HIS A 120 -12.83 19.71 0.85
C HIS A 120 -14.05 18.82 0.74
#